data_AF-A0A941DPQ2-F1
#
_entry.id   AF-A0A941DPQ2-F1
#
_cell.length_a   1.000
_cell.length_b   1.000
_cell.length_c   1.000
_cell.angle_alpha   90.00
_cell.angle_beta   90.00
_cell.angle_gamma   90.00
#
_symmetry.space_group_name_H-M   'P 1'
#
loop_
_entity.id
_entity.type
_entity.pdbx_description
1 polymer ?
#
loop_
_entity_poly.entity_id
_entity_poly.type
_entity_poly.pdbx_seq_one_letter_code
_entity_poly.pdbx_strand_id
1 'polypeptide(L)' 'MSNLSSLGENAKHLARNPIGIIALFIVLIYGFASLTIIFGTKIPADGLIPLVWFLVFFPCCVLLLFGWL' A
#
# COMPACT_ATOMS: atom_id res chain seq x y z
N MET A 1 -15.38 15.01 10.15
CA MET A 1 -14.18 15.67 9.59
C MET A 1 -12.92 15.60 10.48
N SER A 2 -12.95 14.98 11.67
CA SER A 2 -11.78 14.84 12.56
C SER A 2 -10.77 13.77 12.12
N ASN A 3 -11.25 12.61 11.64
CA ASN A 3 -10.38 11.45 11.37
C ASN A 3 -9.44 11.65 10.17
N LEU A 4 -9.91 12.34 9.12
CA LEU A 4 -9.10 12.66 7.93
C LEU A 4 -7.92 13.58 8.27
N SER A 5 -8.15 14.59 9.11
CA SER A 5 -7.10 15.52 9.56
C SER A 5 -6.03 14.81 10.39
N SER A 6 -6.44 13.93 11.31
CA SER A 6 -5.51 13.14 12.13
C SER A 6 -4.68 12.15 11.29
N LEU A 7 -5.26 11.60 10.22
CA LEU A 7 -4.57 10.69 9.32
C LEU A 7 -3.49 11.44 8.51
N GLY A 8 -3.78 12.67 8.09
CA GLY A 8 -2.82 13.56 7.43
C GLY A 8 -1.65 13.97 8.34
N GLU A 9 -1.91 14.29 9.60
CA GLU A 9 -0.84 14.59 10.57
C GLU A 9 0.04 13.38 10.85
N ASN A 10 -0.56 12.21 11.08
CA ASN A 10 0.18 10.96 11.29
C ASN A 10 1.00 10.58 10.06
N ALA A 11 0.45 10.75 8.85
CA ALA A 11 1.18 10.49 7.61
C ALA A 11 2.38 11.45 7.44
N LYS A 12 2.21 12.73 7.77
CA LYS A 12 3.31 13.71 7.74
C LYS A 12 4.43 13.36 8.73
N HIS A 13 4.09 12.80 9.88
CA HIS A 13 5.07 12.31 10.84
C HIS A 13 5.80 11.06 10.32
N LEU A 14 5.07 10.12 9.73
CA LEU A 14 5.61 8.86 9.20
C LEU A 14 6.53 9.10 7.98
N ALA A 15 6.26 10.11 7.16
CA ALA A 15 7.09 10.48 6.01
C ALA A 15 8.49 11.03 6.36
N ARG A 16 8.81 11.25 7.65
CA ARG A 16 10.11 11.80 8.08
C ARG A 16 11.26 10.79 8.08
N ASN A 17 10.98 9.50 7.95
CA ASN A 17 12.00 8.45 7.95
C ASN A 17 11.80 7.50 6.74
N PRO A 18 12.86 6.98 6.11
CA PRO A 18 12.74 6.07 4.95
C PRO A 18 11.80 4.88 5.21
N ILE A 19 11.85 4.30 6.41
CA ILE A 19 10.95 3.20 6.82
C ILE A 19 9.47 3.63 6.82
N GLY A 20 9.19 4.85 7.26
CA GLY A 20 7.82 5.35 7.32
C GLY A 20 7.28 5.77 5.95
N ILE A 21 8.14 6.23 5.02
CA ILE A 21 7.76 6.42 3.60
C ILE A 21 7.31 5.08 2.99
N ILE A 22 8.03 3.99 3.28
CA ILE A 22 7.64 2.65 2.81
C ILE A 22 6.30 2.24 3.41
N ALA A 23 6.08 2.44 4.71
CA ALA A 23 4.80 2.13 5.35
C ALA A 23 3.63 2.91 4.71
N LEU A 24 3.81 4.19 4.41
CA LEU A 24 2.80 5.00 3.72
C LEU A 24 2.52 4.48 2.30
N PHE A 25 3.57 4.08 1.60
CA PHE A 25 3.46 3.55 0.26
C PHE A 25 2.71 2.20 0.21
N ILE A 26 2.99 1.33 1.19
CA ILE A 26 2.28 0.06 1.37
C ILE A 26 0.79 0.30 1.63
N VAL A 27 0.45 1.23 2.53
CA VAL A 27 -0.96 1.59 2.81
C VAL A 27 -1.66 2.11 1.56
N LEU A 28 -0.98 2.90 0.73
CA LEU A 28 -1.52 3.39 -0.54
C LEU A 28 -1.83 2.24 -1.51
N ILE A 29 -0.93 1.26 -1.62
CA ILE A 29 -1.14 0.08 -2.48
C ILE A 29 -2.31 -0.78 -1.99
N TYR A 30 -2.42 -1.03 -0.69
CA TYR A 30 -3.58 -1.74 -0.13
C TYR A 30 -4.89 -0.97 -0.33
N GLY A 31 -4.83 0.37 -0.26
CA GLY A 31 -5.95 1.24 -0.59
C GLY A 31 -6.42 1.04 -2.03
N PHE A 32 -5.49 1.07 -3.00
CA PHE A 32 -5.80 0.79 -4.40
C PHE A 32 -6.26 -0.65 -4.63
N ALA A 33 -5.67 -1.65 -3.98
CA ALA A 33 -6.10 -3.04 -4.09
C ALA A 33 -7.54 -3.23 -3.60
N SER A 34 -7.89 -2.62 -2.46
CA SER A 34 -9.25 -2.63 -1.92
C SER A 34 -10.23 -1.96 -2.88
N LEU A 35 -9.83 -0.84 -3.48
CA LEU A 35 -10.61 -0.15 -4.50
C LEU A 35 -10.82 -1.04 -5.74
N THR A 36 -9.75 -1.62 -6.29
CA THR A 36 -9.81 -2.51 -7.44
C THR A 36 -10.74 -3.71 -7.19
N ILE A 37 -10.73 -4.29 -5.99
CA ILE A 37 -11.61 -5.40 -5.61
C ILE A 37 -13.07 -4.93 -5.52
N ILE A 38 -13.34 -3.78 -4.89
CA ILE A 38 -14.71 -3.25 -4.73
C ILE A 38 -15.32 -2.87 -6.08
N PHE A 39 -14.55 -2.22 -6.97
CA PHE A 39 -15.03 -1.80 -8.29
C PHE A 39 -14.97 -2.92 -9.34
N GLY A 40 -14.23 -4.00 -9.07
CA GLY A 40 -14.09 -5.17 -9.93
C GLY A 40 -15.27 -6.12 -9.82
N THR A 41 -16.43 -5.74 -10.36
CA THR A 41 -17.69 -6.53 -10.24
C THR A 41 -17.63 -7.92 -10.90
N LYS A 42 -16.63 -8.21 -11.75
CA LYS A 42 -16.43 -9.50 -12.42
C LYS A 42 -14.96 -9.80 -12.73
N ILE A 43 -14.07 -9.74 -11.74
CA ILE A 43 -12.69 -10.23 -11.94
C ILE A 43 -12.75 -11.77 -11.88
N PRO A 44 -12.46 -12.50 -12.98
CA PRO A 44 -12.35 -13.95 -12.93
C PRO A 44 -11.24 -14.33 -11.93
N ALA A 45 -11.35 -15.47 -11.25
CA ALA A 45 -10.45 -15.86 -10.15
C ALA A 45 -8.97 -15.82 -10.56
N ASP A 46 -8.71 -16.11 -11.82
CA ASP A 46 -7.45 -16.07 -12.55
C ASP A 46 -6.87 -14.66 -12.70
N GLY A 47 -7.70 -13.61 -12.74
CA GLY A 47 -7.27 -12.20 -12.77
C GLY A 47 -6.85 -11.63 -11.42
N LEU A 48 -7.20 -12.28 -10.30
CA LEU A 48 -6.79 -11.86 -8.95
C LEU A 48 -5.39 -12.33 -8.59
N ILE A 49 -4.92 -13.42 -9.20
CA ILE A 49 -3.61 -14.03 -8.92
C ILE A 49 -2.45 -13.02 -9.13
N PRO A 50 -2.37 -12.28 -10.26
CA PRO A 50 -1.33 -11.29 -10.48
C PRO A 50 -1.40 -10.12 -9.49
N LEU A 51 -2.61 -9.70 -9.11
CA LEU A 51 -2.84 -8.60 -8.17
C LEU A 51 -2.34 -8.97 -6.77
N VAL A 52 -2.65 -10.18 -6.30
CA VAL A 52 -2.17 -10.69 -5.00
C VAL A 52 -0.66 -10.85 -5.01
N TRP A 53 -0.08 -11.37 -6.09
CA TRP A 53 1.37 -11.48 -6.24
C TRP A 53 2.06 -10.12 -6.17
N PHE A 54 1.53 -9.12 -6.88
CA PHE A 54 2.02 -7.75 -6.78
C PHE A 54 1.90 -7.21 -5.35
N LEU A 55 0.75 -7.39 -4.70
CA LEU A 55 0.47 -6.89 -3.36
C LEU A 55 1.42 -7.44 -2.29
N VAL A 56 1.89 -8.68 -2.43
CA VAL A 56 2.77 -9.36 -1.47
C VAL A 56 4.25 -9.19 -1.83
N PHE A 57 4.61 -9.35 -3.10
CA PHE A 57 6.02 -9.34 -3.52
C PHE A 57 6.61 -7.93 -3.52
N PHE A 58 5.84 -6.95 -3.96
CA PHE A 58 6.26 -5.56 -4.06
C PHE A 58 6.73 -4.96 -2.72
N PRO A 59 5.98 -5.02 -1.60
CA PRO A 59 6.43 -4.48 -0.32
C PRO A 59 7.69 -5.19 0.19
N CYS A 60 7.82 -6.50 -0.03
CA CYS A 60 9.05 -7.24 0.33
C CYS A 60 10.26 -6.75 -0.46
N CYS A 61 10.12 -6.56 -1.78
CA CYS A 61 11.20 -6.01 -2.61
C CYS A 61 11.59 -4.59 -2.18
N VAL A 62 10.61 -3.73 -1.91
CA VAL A 62 10.88 -2.35 -1.46
C VAL A 62 11.60 -2.35 -0.11
N LEU A 63 11.16 -3.17 0.85
CA LEU A 63 11.82 -3.31 2.15
C LEU A 63 13.26 -3.84 2.01
N LEU A 64 13.51 -4.80 1.13
CA LEU A 64 14.87 -5.31 0.87
C LEU A 64 15.76 -4.24 0.22
N LEU A 65 15.24 -3.49 -0.74
CA LEU A 65 15.98 -2.45 -1.45
C LEU A 65 16.39 -1.30 -0.52
N PHE A 66 15.47 -0.87 0.36
CA PHE A 66 15.74 0.19 1.34
C PHE A 66 16.43 -0.31 2.60
N GLY A 67 16.30 -1.59 2.98
CA GLY A 67 17.06 -2.17 4.08
C GLY A 67 18.55 -2.30 3.76
N TRP A 68 18.91 -2.27 2.48
CA TRP A 68 20.28 -2.29 1.99
C TRP A 68 20.89 -0.88 1.79
N LEU A 69 20.05 0.17 1.76
CA LEU A 69 20.46 1.56 1.48
C LEU A 69 20.60 2.38 2.77
#